data_AF-J3NM01-F1
#
_entry.id   AF-J3NM01-F1
#
_cell.length_a   1.000
_cell.length_b   1.000
_cell.length_c   1.000
_cell.angle_alpha   90.00
_cell.angle_beta   90.00
_cell.angle_gamma   90.00
#
_symmetry.space_group_name_H-M   'P 1'
#
loop_
_entity.id
_entity.type
_entity.pdbx_description
1 polymer ?
#
loop_
_entity_poly.entity_id
_entity_poly.type
_entity_poly.pdbx_seq_one_letter_code
_entity_poly.pdbx_strand_id
1 'polypeptide(L)'
;MSQADAATKWRVNEIADRYLKPSQKARINHRFASLNVHKNWLLLWTGENYDRVQKYARSRNKQTLSIALGPLIDPNHPEFAVSTSSKKSKRNFMHGASALFAQHISNHSTEVALLCPPPPVMFNPNGRTYYQDIEEPIITKFGFNRNLRIFAVHPSVKEASGFCYEIWPTDRTYEWHQRFPGAKEKEKKEKEEKEKKEKEEKEKEEKEKEEKEKKEKEEKEKEEKEMEEKKNGVTATTTTPALG
;
A
#
# COMPACT_ATOMS: atom_id res chain seq x y z
N MET A 1 -22.63 26.68 2.40
CA MET A 1 -22.21 25.31 2.03
C MET A 1 -23.08 24.88 0.87
N SER A 2 -22.49 24.48 -0.26
CA SER A 2 -23.27 23.93 -1.38
C SER A 2 -23.79 22.52 -1.03
N GLN A 3 -24.82 22.02 -1.72
CA GLN A 3 -25.29 20.63 -1.53
C GLN A 3 -24.20 19.60 -1.84
N ALA A 4 -23.32 19.89 -2.81
CA ALA A 4 -22.15 19.07 -3.12
C ALA A 4 -21.15 19.02 -1.96
N ASP A 5 -21.01 20.14 -1.23
CA ASP A 5 -20.14 20.19 -0.04
C ASP A 5 -20.71 19.33 1.11
N ALA A 6 -22.04 19.32 1.25
CA ALA A 6 -22.72 18.53 2.28
C ALA A 6 -22.64 17.02 1.99
N ALA A 7 -22.89 16.59 0.75
CA ALA A 7 -22.85 15.19 0.34
C ALA A 7 -21.45 14.58 0.47
N THR A 8 -20.43 15.35 0.15
CA THR A 8 -19.03 14.89 0.23
C THR A 8 -18.53 14.86 1.67
N LYS A 9 -18.92 15.83 2.51
CA LYS A 9 -18.63 15.83 3.95
C LYS A 9 -19.29 14.63 4.65
N TRP A 10 -20.48 14.24 4.21
CA TRP A 10 -21.15 13.03 4.66
C TRP A 10 -20.34 11.76 4.32
N ARG A 11 -19.83 11.65 3.09
CA ARG A 11 -19.09 10.45 2.63
C ARG A 11 -17.75 10.24 3.36
N VAL A 12 -17.02 11.31 3.69
CA VAL A 12 -15.83 11.20 4.54
C VAL A 12 -16.20 10.76 5.95
N ASN A 13 -17.26 11.34 6.51
CA ASN A 13 -17.73 10.98 7.84
C ASN A 13 -18.11 9.49 7.91
N GLU A 14 -18.77 8.95 6.88
CA GLU A 14 -19.04 7.52 6.80
C GLU A 14 -17.76 6.66 6.81
N ILE A 15 -16.71 7.08 6.08
CA ILE A 15 -15.44 6.35 6.09
C ILE A 15 -14.85 6.35 7.50
N ALA A 16 -14.79 7.52 8.16
CA ALA A 16 -14.28 7.63 9.52
C ALA A 16 -15.12 6.82 10.52
N ASP A 17 -16.44 6.83 10.41
CA ASP A 17 -17.38 6.17 11.32
C ASP A 17 -17.32 4.63 11.22
N ARG A 18 -16.85 4.06 10.10
CA ARG A 18 -16.55 2.63 10.00
C ARG A 18 -15.39 2.18 10.90
N TYR A 19 -14.51 3.10 11.27
CA TYR A 19 -13.25 2.76 11.94
C TYR A 19 -13.09 3.37 13.33
N LEU A 20 -13.74 4.52 13.59
CA LEU A 20 -13.60 5.27 14.84
C LEU A 20 -14.87 5.25 15.66
N LYS A 21 -14.70 5.18 16.98
CA LYS A 21 -15.76 5.52 17.92
C LYS A 21 -16.07 7.03 17.84
N PRO A 22 -17.30 7.47 18.16
CA PRO A 22 -17.65 8.88 18.20
C PRO A 22 -16.71 9.73 19.07
N SER A 23 -16.27 9.21 20.23
CA SER A 23 -15.34 9.90 21.12
C SER A 23 -13.96 10.11 20.48
N GLN A 24 -13.43 9.09 19.80
CA GLN A 24 -12.15 9.16 19.08
C GLN A 24 -12.22 10.20 17.96
N LYS A 25 -13.29 10.14 17.14
CA LYS A 25 -13.53 11.09 16.05
C LYS A 25 -13.61 12.54 16.56
N ALA A 26 -14.36 12.79 17.63
CA ALA A 26 -14.49 14.12 18.21
C ALA A 26 -13.13 14.68 18.66
N ARG A 27 -12.29 13.85 19.30
CA ARG A 27 -10.97 14.27 19.79
C ARG A 27 -9.97 14.50 18.67
N ILE A 28 -9.98 13.66 17.63
CA ILE A 28 -9.16 13.87 16.43
C ILE A 28 -9.55 15.20 15.75
N ASN A 29 -10.84 15.44 15.55
CA ASN A 29 -11.33 16.69 14.96
C ASN A 29 -10.96 17.92 15.79
N HIS A 30 -11.10 17.84 17.12
CA HIS A 30 -10.66 18.90 18.02
C HIS A 30 -9.15 19.17 17.88
N ARG A 31 -8.34 18.10 17.80
CA ARG A 31 -6.90 18.22 17.60
C ARG A 31 -6.58 18.90 16.27
N PHE A 32 -7.20 18.48 15.18
CA PHE A 32 -6.99 19.08 13.86
C PHE A 32 -7.45 20.54 13.80
N ALA A 33 -8.58 20.89 14.42
CA ALA A 33 -9.04 22.27 14.51
C ALA A 33 -8.06 23.19 15.27
N SER A 34 -7.27 22.64 16.20
CA SER A 34 -6.23 23.39 16.92
C SER A 34 -4.93 23.59 16.12
N LEU A 35 -4.80 23.00 14.93
CA LEU A 35 -3.59 23.09 14.13
C LEU A 35 -3.52 24.45 13.43
N ASN A 36 -2.36 25.11 13.56
CA ASN A 36 -2.07 26.28 12.75
C ASN A 36 -1.55 25.87 11.37
N VAL A 37 -2.47 25.55 10.45
CA VAL A 37 -2.19 25.11 9.07
C VAL A 37 -1.47 26.17 8.24
N HIS A 38 -1.67 27.46 8.55
CA HIS A 38 -1.03 28.56 7.84
C HIS A 38 0.46 28.72 8.21
N LYS A 39 0.86 28.26 9.41
CA LYS A 39 2.27 28.24 9.84
C LYS A 39 2.97 26.92 9.55
N ASN A 40 2.21 25.83 9.43
CA ASN A 40 2.76 24.48 9.31
C ASN A 40 2.12 23.76 8.12
N TRP A 41 2.90 23.53 7.06
CA TRP A 41 2.42 22.71 5.93
C TRP A 41 2.10 21.30 6.41
N LEU A 42 0.90 20.83 6.04
CA LEU A 42 0.52 19.44 6.19
C LEU A 42 1.33 18.59 5.19
N LEU A 43 1.64 17.37 5.61
CA LEU A 43 2.51 16.47 4.88
C LEU A 43 1.90 15.08 4.82
N LEU A 44 1.72 14.60 3.60
CA LEU A 44 1.34 13.23 3.27
C LEU A 44 2.61 12.44 3.00
N TRP A 45 2.55 11.12 3.11
CA TRP A 45 3.69 10.28 2.75
C TRP A 45 3.28 8.86 2.38
N THR A 46 4.09 8.24 1.53
CA THR A 46 3.91 6.86 1.09
C THR A 46 5.24 6.27 0.66
N GLY A 47 5.43 4.95 0.76
CA GLY A 47 6.64 4.25 0.30
C GLY A 47 7.97 4.62 0.98
N GLU A 48 7.98 5.61 1.87
CA GLU A 48 9.17 6.09 2.58
C GLU A 48 9.31 5.49 3.98
N ASN A 49 10.53 5.53 4.53
CA ASN A 49 10.79 5.08 5.89
C ASN A 49 10.19 6.05 6.92
N TYR A 50 9.46 5.51 7.91
CA TYR A 50 8.76 6.30 8.94
C TYR A 50 9.68 7.28 9.67
N ASP A 51 10.84 6.84 10.18
CA ASP A 51 11.74 7.71 10.95
C ASP A 51 12.30 8.84 10.09
N ARG A 52 12.61 8.56 8.83
CA ARG A 52 13.04 9.56 7.85
C ARG A 52 11.95 10.61 7.61
N VAL A 53 10.71 10.17 7.42
CA VAL A 53 9.54 11.05 7.25
C VAL A 53 9.35 11.94 8.47
N GLN A 54 9.37 11.37 9.68
CA GLN A 54 9.19 12.16 10.90
C GLN A 54 10.34 13.15 11.11
N LYS A 55 11.59 12.76 10.83
CA LYS A 55 12.75 13.66 10.89
C LYS A 55 12.63 14.80 9.87
N TYR A 56 12.25 14.49 8.63
CA TYR A 56 12.05 15.48 7.57
C TYR A 56 10.98 16.50 7.95
N ALA A 57 9.84 16.03 8.48
CA ALA A 57 8.73 16.88 8.86
C ALA A 57 9.12 17.82 10.01
N ARG A 58 9.71 17.29 11.09
CA ARG A 58 10.14 18.09 12.24
C ARG A 58 11.20 19.14 11.88
N SER A 59 12.19 18.78 11.05
CA SER A 59 13.26 19.72 10.68
C SER A 59 12.78 20.89 9.84
N ARG A 60 11.57 20.81 9.27
CA ARG A 60 10.97 21.83 8.39
C ARG A 60 9.67 22.41 8.96
N ASN A 61 9.38 22.14 10.23
CA ASN A 61 8.14 22.56 10.89
C ASN A 61 6.87 22.18 10.11
N LYS A 62 6.87 20.97 9.54
CA LYS A 62 5.74 20.37 8.81
C LYS A 62 5.07 19.31 9.66
N GLN A 63 3.81 18.99 9.37
CA GLN A 63 3.03 18.03 10.15
C GLN A 63 2.55 16.85 9.31
N THR A 64 3.05 15.66 9.64
CA THR A 64 2.46 14.39 9.22
C THR A 64 1.20 14.11 10.03
N LEU A 65 0.37 13.15 9.60
CA LEU A 65 -0.75 12.63 10.40
C LEU A 65 -0.33 12.32 11.85
N SER A 66 0.79 11.60 12.03
CA SER A 66 1.29 11.23 13.35
C SER A 66 1.66 12.44 14.22
N ILE A 67 2.31 13.46 13.64
CA ILE A 67 2.66 14.70 14.36
C ILE A 67 1.40 15.50 14.70
N ALA A 68 0.48 15.60 13.75
CA ALA A 68 -0.80 16.29 13.91
C ALA A 68 -1.63 15.67 15.04
N LEU A 69 -1.73 14.34 15.10
CA LEU A 69 -2.40 13.61 16.18
C LEU A 69 -1.72 13.83 17.54
N GLY A 70 -0.39 13.97 17.58
CA GLY A 70 0.35 14.31 18.79
C GLY A 70 0.14 13.26 19.91
N PRO A 71 -0.24 13.66 21.14
CA PRO A 71 -0.46 12.72 22.24
C PRO A 71 -1.53 11.65 21.98
N LEU A 72 -2.40 11.85 20.98
CA LEU A 72 -3.44 10.89 20.62
C LEU A 72 -2.91 9.57 20.04
N ILE A 73 -1.62 9.46 19.74
CA ILE A 73 -0.98 8.22 19.31
C ILE A 73 -0.04 7.63 20.37
N ASP A 74 0.00 8.21 21.57
CA ASP A 74 0.74 7.64 22.69
C ASP A 74 0.07 6.32 23.12
N PRO A 75 0.81 5.19 23.19
CA PRO A 75 0.30 3.90 23.69
C PRO A 75 -0.48 3.98 25.00
N ASN A 76 -0.13 4.92 25.88
CA ASN A 76 -0.75 5.11 27.19
C ASN A 76 -1.95 6.07 27.16
N HIS A 77 -2.19 6.74 26.05
CA HIS A 77 -3.32 7.65 25.92
C HIS A 77 -4.63 6.87 25.95
N PRO A 78 -5.61 7.12 26.85
CA PRO A 78 -6.81 6.29 27.02
C PRO A 78 -7.52 5.87 25.72
N GLU A 79 -7.77 6.82 24.82
CA GLU A 79 -8.44 6.54 23.52
C GLU A 79 -7.59 5.78 22.50
N PHE A 80 -6.26 5.94 22.55
CA PHE A 80 -5.33 5.15 21.74
C PHE A 80 -5.07 3.81 22.39
N ALA A 81 -4.86 3.75 23.70
CA ALA A 81 -4.74 2.56 24.54
C ALA A 81 -5.92 1.61 24.32
N VAL A 82 -7.15 2.13 24.32
CA VAL A 82 -8.37 1.38 23.97
C VAL A 82 -8.29 0.82 22.54
N SER A 83 -7.68 1.56 21.61
CA SER A 83 -7.39 1.06 20.25
C SER A 83 -6.16 0.14 20.16
N THR A 84 -5.28 0.13 21.16
CA THR A 84 -4.02 -0.64 21.14
C THR A 84 -4.14 -2.08 21.58
N SER A 85 -5.30 -2.44 22.15
CA SER A 85 -5.66 -3.79 22.59
C SER A 85 -5.50 -4.88 21.51
N SER A 86 -5.52 -4.51 20.22
CA SER A 86 -5.12 -5.40 19.12
C SER A 86 -4.49 -4.65 17.95
N LYS A 87 -3.68 -5.37 17.14
CA LYS A 87 -3.15 -4.85 15.86
C LYS A 87 -4.27 -4.33 14.94
N LYS A 88 -5.42 -5.02 14.91
CA LYS A 88 -6.59 -4.64 14.11
C LYS A 88 -7.16 -3.30 14.57
N SER A 89 -7.28 -3.08 15.87
CA SER A 89 -7.86 -1.87 16.43
C SER A 89 -6.95 -0.64 16.23
N LYS A 90 -5.61 -0.80 16.36
CA LYS A 90 -4.64 0.25 15.98
C LYS A 90 -4.77 0.63 14.51
N ARG A 91 -4.84 -0.38 13.66
CA ARG A 91 -4.97 -0.20 12.21
C ARG A 91 -6.27 0.55 11.88
N ASN A 92 -7.40 0.20 12.50
CA ASN A 92 -8.67 0.89 12.31
C ASN A 92 -8.57 2.35 12.77
N PHE A 93 -8.01 2.62 13.95
CA PHE A 93 -7.80 3.98 14.43
C PHE A 93 -7.04 4.82 13.39
N MET A 94 -5.95 4.28 12.83
CA MET A 94 -5.20 4.97 11.78
C MET A 94 -5.97 5.15 10.47
N HIS A 95 -6.82 4.19 10.05
CA HIS A 95 -7.69 4.37 8.86
C HIS A 95 -8.62 5.57 9.04
N GLY A 96 -9.34 5.64 10.15
CA GLY A 96 -10.27 6.73 10.38
C GLY A 96 -9.56 8.07 10.61
N ALA A 97 -8.43 8.08 11.33
CA ALA A 97 -7.64 9.29 11.53
C ALA A 97 -7.07 9.84 10.21
N SER A 98 -6.66 8.96 9.31
CA SER A 98 -6.19 9.28 7.96
C SER A 98 -7.30 9.90 7.10
N ALA A 99 -8.53 9.36 7.16
CA ALA A 99 -9.69 9.94 6.49
C ALA A 99 -10.00 11.37 7.00
N LEU A 100 -9.99 11.58 8.32
CA LEU A 100 -10.23 12.90 8.91
C LEU A 100 -9.10 13.89 8.58
N PHE A 101 -7.85 13.42 8.47
CA PHE A 101 -6.71 14.26 8.13
C PHE A 101 -6.75 14.71 6.67
N ALA A 102 -7.10 13.80 5.76
CA ALA A 102 -7.32 14.12 4.36
C ALA A 102 -8.42 15.18 4.18
N GLN A 103 -9.54 15.04 4.89
CA GLN A 103 -10.59 16.06 4.89
C GLN A 103 -10.12 17.39 5.47
N HIS A 104 -9.33 17.36 6.54
CA HIS A 104 -8.77 18.58 7.13
C HIS A 104 -7.84 19.30 6.14
N ILE A 105 -6.98 18.56 5.41
CA ILE A 105 -6.17 19.10 4.31
C ILE A 105 -7.08 19.76 3.26
N SER A 106 -8.09 19.03 2.77
CA SER A 106 -9.02 19.51 1.74
C SER A 106 -9.79 20.77 2.14
N ASN A 107 -10.04 20.99 3.42
CA ASN A 107 -10.79 22.14 3.91
C ASN A 107 -9.92 23.38 4.15
N HIS A 108 -8.65 23.20 4.50
CA HIS A 108 -7.86 24.27 5.12
C HIS A 108 -6.49 24.51 4.46
N SER A 109 -6.06 23.64 3.54
CA SER A 109 -4.78 23.79 2.84
C SER A 109 -5.00 24.09 1.36
N THR A 110 -4.15 24.93 0.78
CA THR A 110 -4.03 25.13 -0.68
C THR A 110 -2.84 24.37 -1.26
N GLU A 111 -1.91 23.93 -0.41
CA GLU A 111 -0.71 23.21 -0.81
C GLU A 111 -0.38 22.14 0.23
N VAL A 112 0.00 20.96 -0.25
CA VAL A 112 0.45 19.85 0.60
C VAL A 112 1.65 19.18 -0.05
N ALA A 113 2.63 18.79 0.77
CA ALA A 113 3.76 18.00 0.28
C ALA A 113 3.46 16.50 0.46
N LEU A 114 3.78 15.70 -0.56
CA LEU A 114 3.80 14.25 -0.50
C LEU A 114 5.26 13.77 -0.47
N LEU A 115 5.68 13.13 0.61
CA LEU A 115 6.95 12.41 0.63
C LEU A 115 6.77 11.02 0.03
N CYS A 116 7.50 10.74 -1.04
CA CYS A 116 7.47 9.45 -1.71
C CYS A 116 8.85 9.10 -2.29
N PRO A 117 9.10 7.81 -2.61
CA PRO A 117 10.23 7.43 -3.44
C PRO A 117 10.22 8.20 -4.78
N PRO A 118 11.39 8.43 -5.40
CA PRO A 118 11.45 9.06 -6.71
C PRO A 118 10.82 8.18 -7.80
N PRO A 119 10.39 8.78 -8.92
CA PRO A 119 10.09 8.04 -10.14
C PRO A 119 11.23 7.07 -10.49
N PRO A 120 10.91 5.87 -11.02
CA PRO A 120 9.61 5.50 -11.61
C PRO A 120 8.55 4.96 -10.64
N VAL A 121 8.97 4.36 -9.53
CA VAL A 121 8.05 3.69 -8.59
C VAL A 121 7.82 4.59 -7.38
N MET A 122 7.00 5.62 -7.56
CA MET A 122 6.65 6.56 -6.48
C MET A 122 5.67 5.97 -5.45
N PHE A 123 4.85 5.00 -5.88
CA PHE A 123 3.73 4.51 -5.09
C PHE A 123 3.82 3.02 -4.84
N ASN A 124 3.14 2.54 -3.80
CA ASN A 124 3.04 1.11 -3.59
C ASN A 124 2.24 0.48 -4.75
N PRO A 125 2.79 -0.53 -5.46
CA PRO A 125 2.14 -1.15 -6.62
C PRO A 125 0.75 -1.73 -6.29
N ASN A 126 0.53 -2.13 -5.04
CA ASN A 126 -0.73 -2.73 -4.62
C ASN A 126 -1.81 -1.69 -4.26
N GLY A 127 -1.47 -0.40 -4.20
CA GLY A 127 -2.43 0.65 -3.82
C GLY A 127 -2.82 0.69 -2.34
N ARG A 128 -2.26 -0.19 -1.50
CA ARG A 128 -2.72 -0.42 -0.12
C ARG A 128 -2.06 0.45 0.94
N THR A 129 -1.61 1.65 0.57
CA THR A 129 -1.09 2.62 1.54
C THR A 129 -2.22 3.53 2.01
N TYR A 130 -2.13 4.07 3.22
CA TYR A 130 -3.13 5.04 3.71
C TYR A 130 -3.32 6.20 2.73
N TYR A 131 -2.21 6.71 2.18
CA TYR A 131 -2.24 7.73 1.14
C TYR A 131 -3.10 7.28 -0.07
N GLN A 132 -2.79 6.15 -0.70
CA GLN A 132 -3.47 5.73 -1.93
C GLN A 132 -4.91 5.25 -1.72
N ASP A 133 -5.18 4.52 -0.64
CA ASP A 133 -6.48 3.87 -0.40
C ASP A 133 -7.49 4.82 0.26
N ILE A 134 -7.02 5.83 1.00
CA ILE A 134 -7.88 6.71 1.82
C ILE A 134 -7.65 8.18 1.49
N GLU A 135 -6.43 8.69 1.66
CA GLU A 135 -6.18 10.13 1.70
C GLU A 135 -6.30 10.77 0.32
N GLU A 136 -5.66 10.19 -0.69
CA GLU A 136 -5.67 10.65 -2.07
C GLU A 136 -7.08 10.68 -2.64
N PRO A 137 -7.92 9.61 -2.57
CA PRO A 137 -9.30 9.69 -3.03
C PRO A 137 -10.11 10.79 -2.34
N ILE A 138 -9.90 11.01 -1.05
CA ILE A 138 -10.56 12.08 -0.31
C ILE A 138 -10.11 13.46 -0.81
N ILE A 139 -8.81 13.63 -1.04
CA ILE A 139 -8.25 14.90 -1.47
C ILE A 139 -8.60 15.23 -2.92
N THR A 140 -8.49 14.27 -3.83
CA THR A 140 -8.56 14.50 -5.29
C THR A 140 -9.98 14.39 -5.83
N LYS A 141 -10.83 13.53 -5.27
CA LYS A 141 -12.23 13.30 -5.73
C LYS A 141 -13.26 13.98 -4.86
N PHE A 142 -12.98 14.10 -3.57
CA PHE A 142 -13.90 14.60 -2.55
C PHE A 142 -13.42 15.92 -1.92
N GLY A 143 -12.33 16.50 -2.45
CA GLY A 143 -11.77 17.75 -1.93
C GLY A 143 -12.67 18.94 -2.27
N PHE A 144 -12.95 19.77 -1.28
CA PHE A 144 -13.73 21.01 -1.45
C PHE A 144 -12.88 22.14 -2.03
N ASN A 145 -11.57 22.13 -1.76
CA ASN A 145 -10.66 23.15 -2.25
C ASN A 145 -10.13 22.80 -3.65
N ARG A 146 -10.74 23.42 -4.67
CA ARG A 146 -10.30 23.29 -6.07
C ARG A 146 -8.91 23.86 -6.36
N ASN A 147 -8.37 24.67 -5.45
CA ASN A 147 -7.04 25.25 -5.57
C ASN A 147 -5.96 24.42 -4.85
N LEU A 148 -6.32 23.28 -4.25
CA LEU A 148 -5.37 22.42 -3.55
C LEU A 148 -4.39 21.75 -4.54
N ARG A 149 -3.10 21.93 -4.28
CA ARG A 149 -2.00 21.30 -5.03
C ARG A 149 -1.23 20.32 -4.17
N ILE A 150 -0.84 19.19 -4.77
CA ILE A 150 0.03 18.19 -4.15
C ILE A 150 1.39 18.25 -4.82
N PHE A 151 2.44 18.48 -4.02
CA PHE A 151 3.82 18.51 -4.48
C PHE A 151 4.58 17.27 -4.03
N ALA A 152 5.12 16.49 -4.97
CA ALA A 152 5.99 15.36 -4.67
C ALA A 152 7.36 15.84 -4.20
N VAL A 153 7.89 15.18 -3.18
CA VAL A 153 9.22 15.41 -2.61
C VAL A 153 9.88 14.07 -2.35
N HIS A 154 11.15 13.94 -2.73
CA HIS A 154 11.90 12.68 -2.63
C HIS A 154 13.02 12.78 -1.59
N PRO A 155 12.73 12.59 -0.29
CA PRO A 155 13.72 12.76 0.77
C PRO A 155 14.85 11.72 0.73
N SER A 156 14.68 10.65 -0.03
CA SER A 156 15.68 9.61 -0.28
C SER A 156 16.79 10.04 -1.24
N VAL A 157 16.59 11.10 -2.03
CA VAL A 157 17.57 11.61 -2.99
C VAL A 157 18.18 12.89 -2.42
N LYS A 158 19.44 12.82 -1.95
CA LYS A 158 20.11 13.94 -1.26
C LYS A 158 20.22 15.18 -2.14
N GLU A 159 20.50 14.95 -3.42
CA GLU A 159 20.66 15.97 -4.47
C GLU A 159 19.34 16.68 -4.79
N ALA A 160 18.21 16.06 -4.44
CA ALA A 160 16.87 16.63 -4.59
C ALA A 160 16.37 17.32 -3.31
N SER A 161 17.23 17.53 -2.31
CA SER A 161 16.87 18.23 -1.07
C SER A 161 16.50 19.69 -1.37
N GLY A 162 15.21 19.96 -1.55
CA GLY A 162 14.68 21.28 -1.90
C GLY A 162 14.00 21.32 -3.27
N PHE A 163 14.04 20.23 -4.03
CA PHE A 163 13.26 20.07 -5.25
C PHE A 163 11.90 19.45 -4.94
N CYS A 164 10.86 19.99 -5.55
CA CYS A 164 9.52 19.43 -5.56
C CYS A 164 8.85 19.77 -6.88
N TYR A 165 7.88 18.96 -7.29
CA TYR A 165 7.08 19.20 -8.49
C TYR A 165 5.62 18.82 -8.23
N GLU A 166 4.71 19.44 -8.96
CA GLU A 166 3.27 19.17 -8.83
C GLU A 166 2.95 17.78 -9.37
N ILE A 167 2.18 16.99 -8.62
CA ILE A 167 1.61 15.71 -9.08
C ILE A 167 0.08 15.77 -9.15
N TRP A 168 -0.52 16.81 -8.58
CA TRP A 168 -1.95 17.07 -8.64
C TRP A 168 -2.21 18.58 -8.45
N PRO A 169 -3.12 19.21 -9.21
CA PRO A 169 -3.96 18.64 -10.27
C PRO A 169 -3.25 18.37 -11.59
N THR A 170 -2.09 18.98 -11.82
CA THR A 170 -1.29 18.77 -13.03
C THR A 170 -0.10 17.88 -12.72
N ASP A 171 -0.02 16.71 -13.35
CA ASP A 171 1.16 15.86 -13.21
C ASP A 171 2.35 16.47 -13.97
N ARG A 172 3.35 16.91 -13.20
CA ARG A 172 4.60 17.48 -13.69
C ARG A 172 5.80 16.60 -13.40
N THR A 173 5.61 15.28 -13.32
CA THR A 173 6.70 14.30 -13.17
C THR A 173 7.79 14.45 -14.25
N TYR A 174 7.47 15.02 -15.43
CA TYR A 174 8.47 15.35 -16.43
C TYR A 174 9.57 16.31 -15.92
N GLU A 175 9.26 17.22 -14.98
CA GLU A 175 10.23 18.15 -14.37
C GLU A 175 11.30 17.38 -13.59
N TRP A 176 10.92 16.28 -12.90
CA TRP A 176 11.88 15.38 -12.25
C TRP A 176 12.86 14.81 -13.27
N HIS A 177 12.36 14.27 -14.38
CA HIS A 177 13.21 13.65 -15.39
C HIS A 177 14.11 14.66 -16.13
N GLN A 178 13.69 15.90 -16.28
CA GLN A 178 14.54 16.97 -16.82
C GLN A 178 15.66 17.33 -15.84
N ARG A 179 15.34 17.43 -14.54
CA ARG A 179 16.29 17.84 -13.50
C ARG A 179 17.26 16.74 -13.10
N PHE A 180 16.82 15.49 -13.15
CA PHE A 180 17.56 14.28 -12.76
C PHE A 180 17.57 13.25 -13.90
N PRO A 181 18.25 13.54 -15.03
CA PRO A 181 18.22 12.67 -16.22
C PRO A 181 18.75 11.25 -15.95
N GLY A 182 19.70 11.09 -15.02
CA GLY A 182 20.20 9.77 -14.61
C GLY A 182 19.16 8.87 -13.92
N ALA A 183 17.99 9.40 -13.52
CA ALA A 183 16.88 8.60 -13.01
C ALA A 183 16.23 7.75 -14.12
N LYS A 184 16.18 8.25 -15.36
CA LYS A 184 15.63 7.52 -16.52
C LYS A 184 16.47 6.28 -16.87
N GLU A 185 17.78 6.38 -16.73
CA GLU A 185 18.67 5.24 -16.99
C GLU A 185 18.57 4.16 -15.91
N LYS A 186 18.41 4.55 -14.65
CA LYS A 186 18.13 3.62 -13.56
C LYS A 186 16.76 2.95 -13.73
N GLU A 187 15.74 3.72 -14.09
CA GLU A 187 14.40 3.22 -14.42
C GLU A 187 14.43 2.17 -15.53
N LYS A 188 15.16 2.43 -16.62
CA LYS A 188 15.31 1.48 -17.72
C LYS A 188 15.97 0.19 -17.24
N LYS A 189 17.05 0.29 -16.46
CA LYS A 189 17.75 -0.87 -15.89
C LYS A 189 16.89 -1.67 -14.90
N GLU A 190 16.14 -1.01 -14.02
CA GLU A 190 15.24 -1.67 -13.07
C GLU A 190 14.09 -2.39 -13.78
N LYS A 191 13.56 -1.79 -14.86
CA LYS A 191 12.53 -2.42 -15.69
C LYS A 191 13.07 -3.66 -16.41
N GLU A 192 14.24 -3.55 -17.01
CA GLU A 192 14.94 -4.69 -17.65
C GLU A 192 15.24 -5.81 -16.64
N GLU A 193 15.66 -5.47 -15.41
CA GLU A 193 15.91 -6.46 -14.35
C GLU A 193 14.62 -7.15 -13.86
N LYS A 194 13.53 -6.39 -13.75
CA LYS A 194 12.23 -6.94 -13.33
C LYS A 194 11.65 -7.87 -14.40
N GLU A 195 11.70 -7.48 -15.66
CA GLU A 195 11.30 -8.32 -16.80
C GLU A 195 12.14 -9.61 -16.85
N LYS A 196 13.44 -9.51 -16.55
CA LYS A 196 14.32 -10.69 -16.46
C LYS A 196 13.91 -11.64 -15.32
N LYS A 197 13.63 -11.12 -14.12
CA LYS A 197 13.18 -11.92 -12.97
C LYS A 197 11.84 -12.61 -13.23
N GLU A 198 10.87 -11.90 -13.81
CA GLU A 198 9.57 -12.49 -14.17
C GLU A 198 9.72 -13.60 -15.22
N LYS A 199 10.68 -13.47 -16.15
CA LYS A 199 10.99 -14.51 -17.14
C LYS A 199 11.63 -15.75 -16.50
N GLU A 200 12.60 -15.54 -15.61
CA GLU A 200 13.26 -16.62 -14.86
C GLU A 200 12.27 -17.37 -13.94
N GLU A 201 11.31 -16.67 -13.34
CA GLU A 201 10.28 -17.27 -12.49
C GLU A 201 9.30 -18.13 -13.31
N LYS A 202 8.86 -17.63 -14.48
CA LYS A 202 8.03 -18.41 -15.41
C LYS A 202 8.74 -19.65 -15.93
N GLU A 203 10.02 -19.56 -16.30
CA GLU A 203 10.80 -20.72 -16.74
C GLU A 203 10.96 -21.78 -15.63
N LYS A 204 11.07 -21.36 -14.36
CA LYS A 204 11.10 -22.28 -13.23
C LYS A 204 9.76 -22.98 -13.01
N GLU A 205 8.66 -22.25 -13.07
CA GLU A 205 7.31 -22.82 -12.95
C GLU A 205 7.01 -23.83 -14.08
N GLU A 206 7.45 -23.53 -15.31
CA GLU A 206 7.27 -24.43 -16.46
C GLU A 206 8.08 -25.72 -16.29
N LYS A 207 9.35 -25.63 -15.86
CA LYS A 207 10.18 -26.81 -15.55
C LYS A 207 9.62 -27.66 -14.42
N GLU A 208 9.09 -27.05 -13.36
CA GLU A 208 8.45 -27.80 -12.28
C GLU A 208 7.19 -28.53 -12.74
N LYS A 209 6.41 -27.94 -13.66
CA LYS A 209 5.25 -28.61 -14.27
C LYS A 209 5.65 -29.78 -15.14
N GLU A 210 6.65 -29.61 -16.01
CA GLU A 210 7.18 -30.70 -16.85
C GLU A 210 7.72 -31.87 -16.00
N GLU A 211 8.44 -31.59 -14.91
CA GLU A 211 8.97 -32.63 -14.02
C GLU A 211 7.85 -33.38 -13.29
N LYS A 212 6.79 -32.68 -12.86
CA LYS A 212 5.60 -33.31 -12.26
C LYS A 212 4.86 -34.20 -13.25
N GLU A 213 4.63 -33.73 -14.47
CA GLU A 213 3.97 -34.53 -15.52
C GLU A 213 4.78 -35.78 -15.88
N LYS A 214 6.12 -35.67 -15.91
CA LYS A 214 6.99 -36.81 -16.17
C LYS A 214 6.93 -37.86 -15.05
N LYS A 215 6.93 -37.42 -13.78
CA LYS A 215 6.78 -38.32 -12.62
C LYS A 215 5.42 -39.03 -12.62
N GLU A 216 4.33 -38.32 -12.92
CA GLU A 216 3.00 -38.93 -13.02
C GLU A 216 2.91 -39.96 -14.15
N LYS A 217 3.56 -39.72 -15.30
CA LYS A 217 3.62 -40.70 -16.39
C LYS A 217 4.40 -41.95 -16.01
N GLU A 218 5.57 -41.79 -15.39
CA GLU A 218 6.38 -42.92 -14.92
C GLU A 218 5.67 -43.76 -13.85
N GLU A 219 4.88 -43.12 -12.98
CA GLU A 219 4.08 -43.80 -11.96
C GLU A 219 2.93 -44.59 -12.58
N LYS A 220 2.19 -44.00 -13.53
CA LYS A 220 1.14 -44.70 -14.29
C LYS A 220 1.67 -45.90 -15.08
N GLU A 221 2.81 -45.77 -15.75
CA GLU A 221 3.42 -46.89 -16.47
C GLU A 221 3.85 -48.03 -15.54
N LYS A 222 4.28 -47.72 -14.31
CA LYS A 222 4.62 -48.75 -13.30
C LYS A 222 3.36 -49.46 -12.80
N GLU A 223 2.30 -48.72 -12.50
CA GLU A 223 1.01 -49.31 -12.08
C GLU A 223 0.40 -50.20 -13.17
N GLU A 224 0.50 -49.79 -14.44
CA GLU A 224 -0.02 -50.55 -15.58
C GLU A 224 0.76 -51.87 -15.79
N LYS A 225 2.10 -51.84 -15.68
CA LYS A 225 2.94 -53.05 -15.72
C LYS A 225 2.65 -54.00 -14.56
N GLU A 226 2.44 -53.49 -13.35
CA GLU A 226 2.13 -54.31 -12.19
C GLU A 226 0.74 -54.98 -12.29
N MET A 227 -0.23 -54.30 -12.91
CA MET A 227 -1.54 -54.88 -13.22
C MET A 227 -1.49 -55.95 -14.30
N GLU A 228 -0.61 -55.81 -15.30
CA GLU A 228 -0.43 -56.79 -16.38
C GLU A 228 0.25 -58.08 -15.89
N GLU A 229 1.27 -57.98 -15.01
CA GLU A 229 1.90 -59.14 -14.37
C GLU A 229 0.93 -59.92 -13.47
N LYS A 230 0.04 -59.23 -12.74
CA LYS A 230 -0.99 -59.88 -11.91
C LYS A 230 -2.05 -60.61 -12.73
N LYS A 231 -2.33 -60.19 -13.97
CA LYS A 231 -3.25 -60.88 -14.89
C LYS A 231 -2.65 -62.16 -15.48
N ASN A 232 -1.35 -62.18 -15.74
CA ASN A 232 -0.67 -63.33 -16.36
C ASN A 232 -0.28 -64.44 -15.36
N GLY A 233 -0.43 -64.22 -14.05
CA GLY A 233 -0.15 -65.20 -12.99
C GLY A 233 -1.30 -66.17 -12.63
N VAL A 234 -2.47 -66.09 -13.28
CA VAL A 234 -3.70 -66.84 -12.87
C VAL A 234 -3.97 -68.11 -13.72
N THR A 235 -3.06 -68.54 -14.59
CA THR A 235 -3.22 -69.80 -15.34
C THR A 235 -2.18 -70.86 -14.97
N ALA A 236 -2.20 -71.35 -13.74
CA ALA A 236 -1.63 -72.66 -13.43
C ALA A 236 -2.25 -73.27 -12.17
N THR A 237 -2.72 -74.52 -12.33
CA THR A 237 -2.94 -75.55 -11.31
C THR A 237 -4.24 -75.55 -10.51
N THR A 238 -5.20 -76.35 -10.99
CA THR A 238 -5.88 -77.32 -10.11
C THR A 238 -6.19 -78.59 -10.89
N THR A 239 -5.39 -79.64 -10.70
CA THR A 239 -5.79 -81.03 -10.96
C THR A 239 -4.94 -81.95 -10.10
N THR A 240 -5.54 -82.52 -9.06
CA THR A 240 -5.14 -83.83 -8.49
C THR A 240 -6.39 -84.45 -7.87
N PRO A 241 -6.82 -85.65 -8.32
CA PRO A 241 -7.95 -86.35 -7.72
C PRO A 241 -7.51 -87.27 -6.57
N ALA A 242 -8.52 -87.64 -5.80
CA ALA A 242 -8.47 -88.36 -4.55
C ALA A 242 -8.16 -89.87 -4.69
N LEU A 243 -7.72 -90.40 -3.54
CA LEU A 243 -7.52 -91.80 -3.17
C LEU A 243 -8.60 -92.78 -3.64
N GLY A 244 -8.14 -93.98 -3.98
CA GLY A 244 -8.90 -95.22 -4.16
C GLY A 244 -7.97 -96.34 -4.60
#